data_AF-A0A5C5Z5K1-F1
#
_entry.id   AF-A0A5C5Z5K1-F1
#
_cell.length_a   1.000
_cell.length_b   1.000
_cell.length_c   1.000
_cell.angle_alpha   90.00
_cell.angle_beta   90.00
_cell.angle_gamma   90.00
#
_symmetry.space_group_name_H-M   'P 1'
#
loop_
_entity.id
_entity.type
_entity.pdbx_description
1 polymer ?
#
loop_
_entity_poly.entity_id
_entity_poly.type
_entity_poly.pdbx_seq_one_letter_code
_entity_poly.pdbx_strand_id
1 'polypeptide(L)'
;MANCNTLYRELAAWIRRRLRAKQLALWKKPKRLIRRLRQVGVRGELLKMRMAAWRTSRSSYASMAISNDCLAELGLFDIAKLETGVLPEVT
;
A
#
# COMPACT_ATOMS: atom_id res chain seq x y z
N MET A 1 22.45 19.95 4.85
CA MET A 1 21.64 18.74 5.04
C MET A 1 20.73 18.58 3.83
N ALA A 2 20.61 17.37 3.28
CA ALA A 2 19.74 17.14 2.11
C ALA A 2 18.29 16.95 2.57
N ASN A 3 17.36 17.71 2.00
CA ASN A 3 15.92 17.53 2.23
C ASN A 3 15.43 16.32 1.42
N CYS A 4 15.55 15.12 1.97
CA CYS A 4 15.18 13.87 1.32
C CYS A 4 13.68 13.53 1.45
N ASN A 5 12.86 14.43 1.98
CA ASN A 5 11.43 14.17 2.24
C ASN A 5 10.66 13.75 0.99
N THR A 6 10.95 14.37 -0.17
CA THR A 6 10.32 14.01 -1.44
C THR A 6 10.64 12.57 -1.82
N LEU A 7 11.91 12.16 -1.71
CA LEU A 7 12.35 10.80 -1.99
C LEU A 7 11.68 9.79 -1.04
N TYR A 8 11.57 10.10 0.25
CA TYR A 8 10.89 9.21 1.20
C TYR A 8 9.41 9.03 0.90
N ARG A 9 8.72 10.11 0.49
CA ARG A 9 7.31 10.02 0.08
C ARG A 9 7.13 9.12 -1.14
N GLU A 10 7.99 9.27 -2.15
CA GLU A 10 7.97 8.43 -3.35
C GLU A 10 8.27 6.97 -3.03
N LEU A 11 9.29 6.73 -2.18
CA LEU A 11 9.66 5.40 -1.75
C LEU A 11 8.55 4.74 -0.92
N ALA A 12 7.95 5.45 0.03
CA ALA A 12 6.83 4.96 0.83
C ALA A 12 5.60 4.63 -0.05
N ALA A 13 5.33 5.43 -1.08
CA ALA A 13 4.27 5.13 -2.05
C ALA A 13 4.59 3.86 -2.87
N TRP A 14 5.84 3.71 -3.31
CA TRP A 14 6.30 2.53 -4.04
C TRP A 14 6.23 1.26 -3.19
N ILE A 15 6.68 1.32 -1.93
CA ILE A 15 6.64 0.18 -0.99
C ILE A 15 5.19 -0.27 -0.76
N ARG A 16 4.27 0.64 -0.45
CA ARG A 16 2.85 0.31 -0.26
C ARG A 16 2.26 -0.35 -1.51
N ARG A 17 2.59 0.15 -2.70
CA ARG A 17 2.19 -0.48 -3.97
C ARG A 17 2.77 -1.88 -4.11
N ARG A 18 4.04 -2.08 -3.74
CA ARG A 18 4.71 -3.37 -3.82
C ARG A 18 4.07 -4.42 -2.92
N LEU A 19 3.73 -4.03 -1.70
CA LEU A 19 3.00 -4.87 -0.75
C LEU A 19 1.62 -5.27 -1.29
N ARG A 20 0.86 -4.31 -1.85
CA ARG A 20 -0.42 -4.62 -2.50
C ARG A 20 -0.28 -5.62 -3.65
N ALA A 21 0.74 -5.44 -4.50
CA ALA A 21 0.98 -6.38 -5.60
C ALA A 21 1.29 -7.79 -5.10
N LYS A 22 2.10 -7.92 -4.05
CA LYS A 22 2.42 -9.22 -3.44
C LYS A 22 1.18 -9.85 -2.83
N GLN A 23 0.35 -9.08 -2.12
CA GLN A 23 -0.90 -9.59 -1.55
C GLN A 23 -1.90 -10.06 -2.62
N LEU A 24 -2.05 -9.31 -3.72
CA LEU A 24 -2.87 -9.74 -4.86
C LEU A 24 -2.34 -11.04 -5.47
N ALA A 25 -1.03 -11.17 -5.65
CA ALA A 25 -0.42 -12.40 -6.16
C ALA A 25 -0.67 -13.60 -5.21
N LEU A 26 -0.59 -13.39 -3.90
CA LEU A 26 -0.91 -14.41 -2.88
C LEU A 26 -2.37 -14.87 -2.95
N TRP A 27 -3.29 -13.97 -3.27
CA TRP A 27 -4.70 -14.34 -3.42
C TRP A 27 -4.98 -15.20 -4.63
N LYS A 28 -4.13 -15.17 -5.68
CA LYS A 28 -4.18 -15.98 -6.92
C LYS A 28 -5.45 -15.80 -7.78
N LYS A 29 -6.64 -15.85 -7.18
CA LYS A 29 -7.96 -15.80 -7.82
C LYS A 29 -8.68 -14.47 -7.54
N PRO A 30 -9.29 -13.83 -8.56
CA PRO A 30 -10.02 -12.56 -8.39
C PRO A 30 -11.18 -12.62 -7.40
N LYS A 31 -11.81 -13.80 -7.22
CA LYS A 31 -12.90 -13.99 -6.25
C LYS A 31 -12.49 -13.62 -4.82
N ARG A 32 -11.22 -13.83 -4.43
CA ARG A 32 -10.74 -13.49 -3.08
C ARG A 32 -10.63 -11.98 -2.87
N LEU A 33 -10.18 -11.23 -3.90
CA LEU A 33 -10.17 -9.77 -3.88
C LEU A 33 -11.60 -9.24 -3.74
N ILE A 34 -12.53 -9.73 -4.55
CA ILE A 34 -13.95 -9.34 -4.49
C ILE A 34 -14.52 -9.62 -3.09
N ARG A 35 -14.24 -10.80 -2.52
CA ARG A 35 -14.64 -11.13 -1.15
C ARG A 35 -14.10 -10.12 -0.14
N ARG A 36 -12.81 -9.76 -0.22
CA ARG A 36 -12.22 -8.75 0.67
C ARG A 36 -12.88 -7.38 0.50
N LEU A 37 -13.13 -6.95 -0.74
CA LEU A 37 -13.84 -5.71 -1.03
C LEU A 37 -15.25 -5.68 -0.43
N ARG A 38 -15.97 -6.82 -0.46
CA ARG A 38 -17.26 -6.96 0.21
C ARG A 38 -17.15 -6.83 1.73
N GLN A 39 -16.10 -7.40 2.33
CA GLN A 39 -15.84 -7.25 3.78
C GLN A 39 -15.51 -5.80 4.18
N VAL A 40 -14.87 -5.05 3.30
CA VAL A 40 -14.62 -3.60 3.49
C VAL A 40 -15.90 -2.77 3.27
N GLY A 41 -16.98 -3.39 2.78
CA GLY A 41 -18.28 -2.72 2.59
C GLY A 41 -18.50 -2.15 1.19
N VAL A 42 -17.65 -2.47 0.20
CA VAL A 42 -17.81 -1.99 -1.17
C VAL A 42 -19.03 -2.63 -1.83
N ARG A 43 -20.01 -1.81 -2.21
CA ARG A 43 -21.25 -2.20 -2.90
C ARG A 43 -21.12 -2.02 -4.42
N GLY A 44 -22.03 -2.64 -5.18
CA GLY A 44 -22.08 -2.56 -6.65
C GLY A 44 -21.35 -3.69 -7.37
N GLU A 45 -21.29 -3.59 -8.70
CA GLU A 45 -20.62 -4.58 -9.55
C GLU A 45 -19.09 -4.43 -9.49
N LEU A 46 -18.41 -5.53 -9.17
CA LEU A 46 -16.97 -5.58 -9.05
C LEU A 46 -16.37 -6.39 -10.20
N LEU A 47 -15.53 -5.73 -10.99
CA LEU A 47 -14.86 -6.37 -12.13
C LEU A 47 -13.73 -7.28 -11.67
N LYS A 48 -13.58 -8.41 -12.35
CA LYS A 48 -12.44 -9.33 -12.14
C LYS A 48 -11.18 -8.69 -12.70
N MET A 49 -10.10 -8.68 -11.92
CA MET A 49 -8.81 -8.15 -12.33
C MET A 49 -7.73 -9.23 -12.39
N ARG A 50 -6.68 -9.02 -13.18
CA ARG A 50 -5.50 -9.89 -13.21
C ARG A 50 -4.72 -9.75 -11.90
N MET A 51 -4.62 -10.83 -11.14
CA MET A 51 -4.06 -10.81 -9.77
C MET A 51 -2.54 -10.62 -9.72
N ALA A 52 -1.80 -11.17 -10.70
CA ALA A 52 -0.32 -11.15 -10.71
C ALA A 52 0.28 -9.94 -11.45
N ALA A 53 -0.53 -9.10 -12.11
CA ALA A 53 -0.01 -8.00 -12.91
C ALA A 53 0.35 -6.78 -12.05
N TRP A 54 1.54 -6.22 -12.24
CA TRP A 54 1.99 -5.01 -11.52
C TRP A 54 1.07 -3.81 -11.73
N ARG A 55 0.43 -3.70 -12.91
CA ARG A 55 -0.55 -2.65 -13.22
C ARG A 55 -1.76 -2.68 -12.27
N THR A 56 -2.22 -3.87 -11.88
CA THR A 56 -3.39 -4.06 -11.00
C THR A 56 -3.15 -3.49 -9.60
N SER A 57 -1.91 -3.52 -9.12
CA SER A 57 -1.57 -2.98 -7.78
C SER A 57 -1.83 -1.48 -7.61
N ARG A 58 -1.96 -0.74 -8.72
CA ARG A 58 -2.26 0.70 -8.74
C ARG A 58 -3.78 0.98 -8.88
N SER A 59 -4.61 -0.05 -9.02
CA SER A 59 -6.06 0.15 -9.16
C SER A 59 -6.70 0.63 -7.86
N SER A 60 -7.84 1.33 -7.96
CA SER A 60 -8.63 1.72 -6.80
C SER A 60 -9.05 0.50 -5.97
N TYR A 61 -9.38 -0.62 -6.63
CA TYR A 61 -9.73 -1.87 -5.95
C TYR A 61 -8.61 -2.40 -5.06
N ALA A 62 -7.34 -2.31 -5.48
CA ALA A 62 -6.22 -2.74 -4.66
C ALA A 62 -6.05 -1.82 -3.43
N SER A 63 -6.19 -0.50 -3.63
CA SER A 63 -6.12 0.49 -2.56
C SER A 63 -7.29 0.42 -1.58
N MET A 64 -8.50 0.06 -2.04
CA MET A 64 -9.68 -0.14 -1.19
C MET A 64 -9.59 -1.45 -0.41
N ALA A 65 -9.15 -2.54 -1.05
CA ALA A 65 -9.02 -3.83 -0.38
C ALA A 65 -7.91 -3.84 0.70
N ILE A 66 -6.86 -3.05 0.46
CA ILE A 66 -5.69 -2.90 1.33
C ILE A 66 -5.40 -1.39 1.45
N SER A 67 -6.14 -0.74 2.34
CA SER A 67 -5.98 0.69 2.63
C SER A 67 -4.63 0.98 3.27
N ASN A 68 -4.26 2.26 3.33
CA ASN A 68 -3.05 2.66 4.05
C ASN A 68 -3.18 2.36 5.55
N ASP A 69 -4.39 2.55 6.11
CA ASP A 69 -4.67 2.28 7.52
C ASP A 69 -4.52 0.79 7.84
N CYS A 70 -5.05 -0.08 6.98
CA CYS A 70 -4.84 -1.53 7.08
C CYS A 70 -3.34 -1.91 7.06
N LEU A 71 -2.52 -1.23 6.23
CA LEU A 71 -1.08 -1.47 6.23
C LEU A 71 -0.40 -0.95 7.51
N ALA A 72 -0.86 0.18 8.06
CA ALA A 72 -0.37 0.73 9.31
C ALA A 72 -0.73 -0.18 10.50
N GLU A 73 -1.94 -0.72 10.54
CA GLU A 73 -2.39 -1.72 11.53
C GLU A 73 -1.56 -3.01 11.49
N LEU A 74 -1.09 -3.40 10.29
CA LEU A 74 -0.17 -4.53 10.11
C LEU A 74 1.28 -4.21 10.52
N GLY A 75 1.56 -2.99 11.00
CA GLY A 75 2.88 -2.57 11.45
C GLY A 75 3.77 -1.97 10.36
N LEU A 76 3.22 -1.59 9.20
CA LEU A 76 4.01 -0.88 8.18
C LEU A 76 4.34 0.53 8.68
N PHE A 77 5.61 0.74 9.01
CA PHE A 77 6.14 2.05 9.38
C PHE A 77 6.15 3.00 8.17
N ASP A 78 5.67 4.23 8.36
CA ASP A 78 5.70 5.25 7.33
C ASP A 78 7.02 6.03 7.38
N ILE A 79 7.91 5.69 6.45
CA ILE A 79 9.23 6.32 6.30
C ILE A 79 9.10 7.83 6.04
N ALA A 80 7.99 8.30 5.47
CA ALA A 80 7.76 9.72 5.23
C ALA A 80 7.54 10.54 6.51
N LYS A 81 7.34 9.90 7.68
CA LYS A 81 7.22 10.57 8.98
C LYS A 81 8.57 10.83 9.65
N LEU A 82 9.68 10.31 9.10
CA LEU A 82 11.00 10.57 9.64
C LEU A 82 11.42 12.00 9.33
N GLU A 83 11.59 12.81 10.37
CA GLU A 83 12.22 14.12 10.24
C GLU A 83 13.72 13.93 10.04
N THR A 84 14.19 14.10 8.80
CA THR A 84 15.62 14.13 8.52
C THR A 84 16.19 15.52 8.69
N GLY A 85 17.30 15.63 9.43
CA GLY A 85 18.00 16.90 9.67
C GLY A 85 18.23 17.24 11.15
N VAL A 86 17.86 16.36 12.07
CA VAL A 86 18.17 16.53 13.50
C VAL A 86 19.56 15.93 13.75
N LEU A 87 20.51 16.76 14.18
CA LEU A 87 21.78 16.26 14.73
C LEU A 87 21.47 15.73 16.14
N PRO A 88 21.93 14.52 16.52
CA PRO A 88 21.95 14.18 17.94
C PRO A 88 22.81 15.21 18.65
N GLU A 89 22.31 15.81 19.74
CA GLU A 89 23.15 16.64 20.60
C GLU A 89 24.30 15.76 21.11
N VAL A 90 25.50 16.03 20.60
CA VAL A 90 26.72 15.36 21.09
C VAL A 90 26.96 15.92 22.49
N THR A 91 26.62 15.14 23.49
CA THR A 91 26.91 15.43 24.91
C THR A 91 28.37 15.11 25.21
#